data_AF-A0AAW3ZL06-F1
#
_entry.id   AF-A0AAW3ZL06-F1
#
_cell.length_a   1.000
_cell.length_b   1.000
_cell.length_c   1.000
_cell.angle_alpha   90.00
_cell.angle_beta   90.00
_cell.angle_gamma   90.00
#
_symmetry.space_group_name_H-M   'P 1'
#
loop_
_entity.id
_entity.type
_entity.pdbx_description
1 polymer ?
#
loop_
_entity_poly.entity_id
_entity_poly.type
_entity_poly.pdbx_seq_one_letter_code
_entity_poly.pdbx_strand_id
1 'polypeptide(L)'
;MLALVFLVGLGTTQMMGDVLGWPGLKGLAAATQVAPAMKVFTAHQGYETHAAQFALHWRDTAGVDHTRVLDPTTYSRVRGPYNRRNVYGAALAYGPVLRHDSRTRAMQESVTRYAFCSPGTLRNELGLPADASHLRISVLPIRTDARKDLEYSWEVGCDD
;
A
#
# COMPACT_ATOMS: atom_id res chain seq x y z
N MET A 1 -24.78 -16.53 -23.98
CA MET A 1 -25.22 -17.01 -22.64
C MET A 1 -24.06 -17.55 -21.81
N LEU A 2 -23.27 -18.51 -22.30
CA LEU A 2 -22.13 -19.10 -21.57
C LEU A 2 -21.10 -18.07 -21.07
N ALA A 3 -20.71 -17.11 -21.91
CA ALA A 3 -19.76 -16.05 -21.53
C ALA A 3 -20.27 -15.17 -20.37
N LEU A 4 -21.58 -14.88 -20.33
CA LEU A 4 -22.18 -14.10 -19.26
C LEU A 4 -22.20 -14.87 -17.95
N VAL A 5 -22.57 -16.15 -18.00
CA VAL A 5 -22.52 -17.05 -16.82
C VAL A 5 -21.09 -17.15 -16.29
N PHE A 6 -20.11 -17.29 -17.17
CA PHE A 6 -18.69 -17.31 -16.80
C PHE A 6 -18.25 -16.00 -16.13
N LEU A 7 -18.58 -14.84 -16.72
CA LEU A 7 -18.23 -13.53 -16.15
C LEU A 7 -18.88 -13.28 -14.79
N VAL A 8 -20.16 -13.66 -14.62
CA VAL A 8 -20.86 -13.54 -13.34
C VAL A 8 -20.25 -14.49 -12.30
N GLY A 9 -19.96 -15.74 -12.68
CA GLY A 9 -19.31 -16.70 -11.80
C GLY A 9 -17.93 -16.21 -11.34
N LEU A 10 -17.09 -15.78 -12.29
CA LEU A 10 -15.77 -15.24 -12.00
C LEU A 10 -15.86 -13.96 -11.14
N GLY A 11 -16.78 -13.05 -11.48
CA GLY A 11 -16.98 -11.77 -10.80
C GLY A 11 -17.44 -11.92 -9.34
N THR A 12 -18.19 -12.98 -9.03
CA THR A 12 -18.69 -13.27 -7.67
C THR A 12 -17.78 -14.17 -6.85
N THR A 13 -16.77 -14.79 -7.46
CA THR A 13 -15.85 -15.73 -6.79
C THR A 13 -15.12 -15.09 -5.61
N GLN A 14 -14.74 -13.81 -5.71
CA GLN A 14 -14.10 -13.09 -4.60
C GLN A 14 -15.04 -12.93 -3.39
N MET A 15 -16.32 -12.67 -3.62
CA MET A 15 -17.33 -12.57 -2.56
C MET A 15 -17.60 -13.94 -1.93
N MET A 16 -17.62 -15.01 -2.73
CA MET A 16 -17.71 -16.38 -2.21
C MET A 16 -16.51 -16.71 -1.31
N GLY A 17 -15.30 -16.29 -1.68
CA GLY A 17 -14.12 -16.41 -0.83
C GLY A 17 -14.27 -15.70 0.52
N ASP A 18 -14.91 -14.52 0.55
CA ASP A 18 -15.24 -13.82 1.80
C ASP A 18 -16.29 -14.59 2.63
N VAL A 19 -17.38 -15.05 2.02
CA VAL A 19 -18.49 -15.76 2.70
C VAL A 19 -18.03 -17.12 3.27
N LEU A 20 -17.24 -17.86 2.49
CA LEU A 20 -16.75 -19.18 2.88
C LEU A 20 -15.50 -19.11 3.78
N GLY A 21 -14.96 -17.92 4.02
CA GLY A 21 -13.72 -17.75 4.77
C GLY A 21 -12.53 -18.45 4.12
N TRP A 22 -12.44 -18.42 2.78
CA TRP A 22 -11.36 -19.06 2.00
C TRP A 22 -10.42 -18.02 1.35
N PRO A 23 -9.31 -17.64 2.04
CA PRO A 23 -8.39 -16.60 1.57
C PRO A 23 -7.75 -16.89 0.20
N GLY A 24 -7.46 -18.17 -0.09
CA GLY A 24 -6.86 -18.57 -1.37
C GLY A 24 -7.77 -18.29 -2.56
N LEU A 25 -9.05 -18.67 -2.45
CA LEU A 25 -10.06 -18.40 -3.49
C LEU A 25 -10.25 -16.90 -3.70
N LYS A 26 -10.35 -16.14 -2.59
CA LYS A 26 -10.44 -14.68 -2.62
C LYS A 26 -9.23 -14.05 -3.32
N GLY A 27 -8.03 -14.49 -2.99
CA GLY A 27 -6.77 -13.99 -3.56
C GLY A 27 -6.66 -14.26 -5.06
N LEU A 28 -6.95 -15.50 -5.48
CA LEU A 28 -6.94 -15.86 -6.91
C LEU A 28 -7.97 -15.06 -7.69
N ALA A 29 -9.20 -14.92 -7.17
CA ALA A 29 -10.23 -14.11 -7.80
C ALA A 29 -9.83 -12.62 -7.89
N ALA A 30 -9.26 -12.05 -6.82
CA ALA A 30 -8.77 -10.67 -6.80
C ALA A 30 -7.63 -10.44 -7.81
N ALA A 31 -6.74 -11.43 -7.99
CA ALA A 31 -5.64 -11.34 -8.95
C ALA A 31 -6.13 -11.22 -10.40
N THR A 32 -7.32 -11.73 -10.72
CA THR A 32 -7.90 -11.60 -12.07
C THR A 32 -8.33 -10.16 -12.40
N GLN A 33 -8.52 -9.30 -11.39
CA GLN A 33 -9.11 -7.96 -11.53
C GLN A 33 -10.52 -7.94 -12.13
N VAL A 34 -11.14 -9.10 -12.37
CA VAL A 34 -12.51 -9.20 -12.91
C VAL A 34 -13.56 -9.08 -11.80
N ALA A 35 -13.20 -9.46 -10.56
CA ALA A 35 -14.12 -9.50 -9.43
C ALA A 35 -14.25 -8.12 -8.75
N PRO A 36 -15.41 -7.44 -8.87
CA PRO A 36 -15.60 -6.12 -8.29
C PRO A 36 -16.11 -6.27 -6.85
N ALA A 37 -15.20 -6.53 -5.92
CA ALA A 37 -15.47 -6.26 -4.51
C ALA A 37 -14.72 -4.98 -4.10
N MET A 38 -15.02 -3.88 -4.79
CA MET A 38 -14.40 -2.58 -4.56
C MET A 38 -14.87 -1.98 -3.23
N LYS A 39 -14.25 -2.42 -2.14
CA LYS A 39 -14.36 -1.78 -0.82
C LYS A 39 -13.41 -0.58 -0.79
N VAL A 40 -13.89 0.56 -1.26
CA VAL A 40 -13.18 1.85 -1.19
C VAL A 40 -13.74 2.68 -0.04
N PHE A 41 -12.89 3.46 0.62
CA PHE A 41 -13.30 4.37 1.72
C PHE A 41 -14.01 3.68 2.90
N THR A 42 -13.46 2.55 3.35
CA THR A 42 -13.97 1.84 4.54
C THR A 42 -12.83 1.48 5.49
N ALA A 43 -13.16 1.11 6.73
CA ALA A 43 -12.20 0.53 7.64
C ALA A 43 -11.91 -0.92 7.21
N HIS A 44 -10.65 -1.24 7.03
CA HIS A 44 -10.21 -2.61 6.79
C HIS A 44 -9.69 -3.21 8.09
N GLN A 45 -10.38 -4.24 8.60
CA GLN A 45 -10.05 -4.87 9.89
C GLN A 45 -9.99 -3.86 11.06
N GLY A 46 -10.85 -2.84 11.02
CA GLY A 46 -10.89 -1.77 12.04
C GLY A 46 -9.84 -0.67 11.85
N TYR A 47 -9.08 -0.67 10.76
CA TYR A 47 -8.14 0.39 10.41
C TYR A 47 -8.62 1.21 9.20
N GLU A 48 -8.75 2.52 9.37
CA GLU A 48 -9.24 3.45 8.35
C GLU A 48 -8.10 3.93 7.44
N THR A 49 -7.98 3.32 6.26
CA THR A 49 -6.87 3.60 5.34
C THR A 49 -6.99 4.95 4.61
N HIS A 50 -8.17 5.55 4.58
CA HIS A 50 -8.47 6.75 3.78
C HIS A 50 -8.27 8.07 4.53
N ALA A 51 -8.25 8.03 5.87
CA ALA A 51 -8.08 9.21 6.73
C ALA A 51 -6.61 9.41 7.15
N ALA A 52 -5.73 8.49 6.76
CA ALA A 52 -4.32 8.54 7.08
C ALA A 52 -3.55 9.56 6.24
N GLN A 53 -2.67 10.29 6.90
CA GLN A 53 -1.57 11.05 6.33
C GLN A 53 -0.28 10.23 6.45
N PHE A 54 0.70 10.47 5.59
CA PHE A 54 1.96 9.72 5.60
C PHE A 54 3.14 10.68 5.67
N ALA A 55 4.18 10.31 6.40
CA ALA A 55 5.45 10.99 6.41
C ALA A 55 6.56 10.05 5.92
N LEU A 56 7.46 10.62 5.11
CA LEU A 56 8.70 10.00 4.71
C LEU A 56 9.82 10.61 5.54
N HIS A 57 10.65 9.76 6.14
CA HIS A 57 11.84 10.17 6.88
C HIS A 57 13.06 9.57 6.20
N TRP A 58 14.14 10.32 6.10
CA TRP A 58 15.40 9.82 5.55
C TRP A 58 16.58 10.58 6.12
N ARG A 59 17.77 10.03 5.96
CA ARG A 59 19.04 10.68 6.28
C ARG A 59 19.79 11.03 5.00
N ASP A 60 20.31 12.25 4.93
CA ASP A 60 21.15 12.69 3.80
C ASP A 60 22.63 12.28 3.98
N THR A 61 23.46 12.63 3.00
CA THR A 61 24.91 12.32 3.02
C THR A 61 25.71 13.10 4.07
N ALA A 62 25.16 14.20 4.59
CA ALA A 62 25.74 14.92 5.73
C ALA A 62 25.32 14.31 7.08
N GLY A 63 24.48 13.27 7.08
CA GLY A 63 23.96 12.63 8.28
C GLY A 63 22.78 13.35 8.90
N VAL A 64 22.19 14.35 8.21
CA VAL A 64 21.06 15.13 8.71
C VAL A 64 19.75 14.37 8.44
N ASP A 65 18.91 14.28 9.46
CA ASP A 65 17.59 13.66 9.37
C ASP A 65 16.57 14.65 8.77
N HIS A 66 15.84 14.19 7.75
CA HIS A 66 14.81 14.93 7.06
C HIS A 66 13.45 14.25 7.21
N THR A 67 12.39 15.05 7.17
CA THR A 67 11.02 14.56 7.16
C THR A 67 10.21 15.31 6.11
N ARG A 68 9.41 14.57 5.34
CA ARG A 68 8.44 15.13 4.37
C ARG A 68 7.10 14.46 4.56
N VAL A 69 6.09 15.27 4.88
CA VAL A 69 4.70 14.84 4.87
C VAL A 69 4.22 14.75 3.41
N LEU A 70 3.55 13.65 3.07
CA LEU A 70 2.88 13.47 1.80
C LEU A 70 1.55 14.23 1.84
N ASP A 71 1.56 15.43 1.27
CA ASP A 71 0.41 16.30 1.10
C ASP A 71 -0.07 16.32 -0.38
N PRO A 72 -1.22 16.94 -0.68
CA PRO A 72 -1.70 17.04 -2.06
C PRO A 72 -0.69 17.67 -3.03
N THR A 73 0.10 18.63 -2.55
CA THR A 73 1.14 19.32 -3.34
C THR A 73 2.25 18.36 -3.76
N THR A 74 2.78 17.58 -2.82
CA THR A 74 3.82 16.58 -3.08
C THR A 74 3.26 15.43 -3.90
N TYR A 75 2.06 14.95 -3.57
CA TYR A 75 1.39 13.87 -4.28
C TYR A 75 1.05 14.23 -5.74
N SER A 76 0.80 15.51 -6.05
CA SER A 76 0.57 15.97 -7.42
C SER A 76 1.73 15.70 -8.38
N ARG A 77 2.94 15.49 -7.84
CA ARG A 77 4.15 15.16 -8.61
C ARG A 77 4.21 13.70 -9.04
N VAL A 78 3.40 12.82 -8.43
CA VAL A 78 3.34 11.38 -8.78
C VAL A 78 2.67 11.23 -10.14
N ARG A 79 3.40 10.65 -11.10
CA ARG A 79 2.99 10.60 -12.51
C ARG A 79 2.33 9.26 -12.87
N GLY A 80 1.97 9.10 -14.14
CA GLY A 80 1.49 7.82 -14.68
C GLY A 80 0.01 7.54 -14.40
N PRO A 81 -0.47 6.36 -14.86
CA PRO A 81 -1.89 6.01 -14.87
C PRO A 81 -2.43 5.75 -13.47
N TYR A 82 -3.75 5.84 -13.33
CA TYR A 82 -4.48 5.66 -12.08
C TYR A 82 -4.10 4.36 -11.33
N ASN A 83 -4.05 3.22 -12.03
CA ASN A 83 -3.73 1.93 -11.43
C ASN A 83 -2.36 1.91 -10.75
N ARG A 84 -1.35 2.56 -11.34
CA ARG A 84 -0.02 2.68 -10.72
C ARG A 84 -0.09 3.48 -9.42
N ARG A 85 -0.77 4.63 -9.45
CA ARG A 85 -0.94 5.49 -8.27
C ARG A 85 -1.68 4.74 -7.16
N ASN A 86 -2.68 3.95 -7.52
CA ASN A 86 -3.41 3.11 -6.58
C ASN A 86 -2.56 1.98 -5.99
N VAL A 87 -1.67 1.36 -6.76
CA VAL A 87 -0.77 0.32 -6.23
C VAL A 87 0.16 0.92 -5.16
N TYR A 88 0.78 2.05 -5.44
CA TYR A 88 1.61 2.75 -4.44
C TYR A 88 0.80 3.25 -3.26
N GLY A 89 -0.33 3.91 -3.53
CA GLY A 89 -1.24 4.40 -2.50
C GLY A 89 -1.74 3.28 -1.60
N ALA A 90 -2.10 2.12 -2.16
CA ALA A 90 -2.52 0.96 -1.38
C ALA A 90 -1.38 0.39 -0.53
N ALA A 91 -0.18 0.26 -1.07
CA ALA A 91 0.98 -0.26 -0.32
C ALA A 91 1.37 0.64 0.87
N LEU A 92 1.20 1.96 0.74
CA LEU A 92 1.40 2.92 1.83
C LEU A 92 0.21 2.89 2.80
N ALA A 93 -1.00 3.09 2.28
CA ALA A 93 -2.19 3.28 3.10
C ALA A 93 -2.61 2.03 3.86
N TYR A 94 -2.49 0.86 3.26
CA TYR A 94 -2.76 -0.43 3.90
C TYR A 94 -1.51 -1.02 4.58
N GLY A 95 -0.37 -0.33 4.57
CA GLY A 95 0.90 -0.80 5.13
C GLY A 95 0.75 -1.47 6.51
N PRO A 96 0.13 -0.82 7.51
CA PRO A 96 -0.04 -1.41 8.84
C PRO A 96 -0.75 -2.77 8.83
N VAL A 97 -1.80 -2.93 8.01
CA VAL A 97 -2.56 -4.20 7.94
C VAL A 97 -1.82 -5.24 7.10
N LEU A 98 -1.27 -4.85 5.96
CA LEU A 98 -0.60 -5.78 5.04
C LEU A 98 0.71 -6.32 5.63
N ARG A 99 1.43 -5.52 6.42
CA ARG A 99 2.67 -5.93 7.09
C ARG A 99 2.43 -6.80 8.31
N HIS A 100 1.28 -6.61 8.99
CA HIS A 100 0.87 -7.44 10.12
C HIS A 100 0.53 -8.88 9.68
N ASP A 101 -0.04 -9.07 8.48
CA ASP A 101 -0.33 -10.39 7.94
C ASP A 101 0.86 -10.97 7.14
N SER A 102 1.41 -12.09 7.61
CA SER A 102 2.55 -12.78 7.00
C SER A 102 2.33 -13.18 5.54
N ARG A 103 1.08 -13.38 5.11
CA ARG A 103 0.74 -13.76 3.73
C ARG A 103 0.84 -12.59 2.76
N THR A 104 0.72 -11.36 3.26
CA THR A 104 0.67 -10.14 2.43
C THR A 104 1.88 -9.23 2.63
N ARG A 105 2.66 -9.46 3.69
CA ARG A 105 3.83 -8.66 4.01
C ARG A 105 4.84 -8.61 2.86
N ALA A 106 5.22 -9.76 2.32
CA ALA A 106 6.19 -9.84 1.23
C ALA A 106 5.72 -9.10 -0.04
N MET A 107 4.41 -9.14 -0.33
CA MET A 107 3.82 -8.38 -1.44
C MET A 107 3.93 -6.86 -1.20
N GLN A 108 3.60 -6.40 0.01
CA GLN A 108 3.69 -4.98 0.37
C GLN A 108 5.14 -4.47 0.34
N GLU A 109 6.08 -5.27 0.86
CA GLU A 109 7.51 -4.98 0.85
C GLU A 109 8.05 -4.90 -0.59
N SER A 110 7.64 -5.83 -1.46
CA SER A 110 8.00 -5.80 -2.89
C SER A 110 7.56 -4.51 -3.58
N VAL A 111 6.31 -4.08 -3.38
CA VAL A 111 5.81 -2.82 -3.97
C VAL A 111 6.57 -1.61 -3.41
N THR A 112 6.85 -1.60 -2.11
CA THR A 112 7.57 -0.50 -1.46
C THR A 112 9.03 -0.43 -1.92
N ARG A 113 9.70 -1.57 -2.06
CA ARG A 113 11.05 -1.66 -2.63
C ARG A 113 11.08 -1.17 -4.08
N TYR A 114 10.13 -1.58 -4.90
CA TYR A 114 10.04 -1.10 -6.28
C TYR A 114 9.83 0.43 -6.35
N ALA A 115 8.97 0.95 -5.47
CA ALA A 115 8.65 2.36 -5.42
C ALA A 115 9.84 3.24 -5.01
N PHE A 116 10.65 2.80 -4.04
CA PHE A 116 11.66 3.64 -3.40
C PHE A 116 13.12 3.21 -3.61
N CYS A 117 13.41 1.94 -3.85
CA CYS A 117 14.78 1.44 -3.98
C CYS A 117 15.21 1.34 -5.45
N SER A 118 14.68 0.36 -6.19
CA SER A 118 14.98 0.13 -7.60
C SER A 118 13.72 -0.31 -8.35
N PRO A 119 13.29 0.41 -9.41
CA PRO A 119 13.93 1.57 -10.02
C PRO A 119 13.77 2.88 -9.23
N GLY A 120 13.03 2.88 -8.11
CA GLY A 120 12.90 4.07 -7.26
C GLY A 120 12.08 5.20 -7.89
N THR A 121 11.16 4.88 -8.81
CA THR A 121 10.43 5.91 -9.57
C THR A 121 9.59 6.80 -8.66
N LEU A 122 8.98 6.25 -7.60
CA LEU A 122 8.20 7.05 -6.65
C LEU A 122 9.10 7.96 -5.82
N ARG A 123 10.26 7.47 -5.37
CA ARG A 123 11.30 8.28 -4.70
C ARG A 123 11.64 9.53 -5.52
N ASN A 124 11.92 9.33 -6.80
CA ASN A 124 12.28 10.41 -7.72
C ASN A 124 11.14 11.42 -7.92
N GLU A 125 9.91 10.93 -8.14
CA GLU A 125 8.72 11.78 -8.32
C GLU A 125 8.39 12.60 -7.07
N LEU A 126 8.61 12.03 -5.89
CA LEU A 126 8.44 12.71 -4.61
C LEU A 126 9.61 13.64 -4.28
N GLY A 127 10.67 13.67 -5.10
CA GLY A 127 11.83 14.54 -4.95
C GLY A 127 12.67 14.19 -3.72
N LEU A 128 12.81 12.90 -3.42
CA LEU A 128 13.75 12.42 -2.40
C LEU A 128 15.14 12.27 -3.05
N PRO A 129 16.22 12.68 -2.37
CA PRO A 129 17.59 12.52 -2.88
C PRO A 129 17.90 11.05 -3.20
N ALA A 130 18.70 10.79 -4.25
CA ALA A 130 19.06 9.42 -4.69
C ALA A 130 20.04 8.70 -3.75
N ASP A 131 20.73 9.47 -2.92
CA ASP A 131 21.67 9.05 -1.88
C ASP A 131 21.03 9.00 -0.47
N ALA A 132 19.75 9.38 -0.35
CA ALA A 132 19.00 9.23 0.90
C ALA A 132 19.06 7.79 1.43
N SER A 133 19.38 7.67 2.73
CA SER A 133 19.51 6.40 3.46
C SER A 133 18.48 6.33 4.60
N HIS A 134 18.32 5.15 5.20
CA HIS A 134 17.39 4.90 6.31
C HIS A 134 15.96 5.40 6.01
N LEU A 135 15.48 5.16 4.79
CA LEU A 135 14.16 5.60 4.40
C LEU A 135 13.10 4.91 5.26
N ARG A 136 12.27 5.69 5.94
CA ARG A 136 11.19 5.21 6.80
C ARG A 136 9.87 5.86 6.41
N ILE A 137 8.81 5.07 6.42
CA ILE A 137 7.44 5.54 6.20
C ILE A 137 6.74 5.52 7.55
N SER A 138 5.99 6.58 7.88
CA SER A 138 5.16 6.67 9.08
C SER A 138 3.75 7.11 8.74
N VAL A 139 2.76 6.55 9.44
CA VAL A 139 1.35 6.92 9.36
C VAL A 139 1.02 7.97 10.42
N LEU A 140 0.33 9.04 10.03
CA LEU A 140 -0.06 10.18 10.84
C LEU A 140 -1.55 10.52 10.66
N PRO A 141 -2.23 11.10 11.65
CA PRO A 141 -1.91 10.99 13.07
C PRO A 141 -2.15 9.54 13.54
N ILE A 142 -1.35 9.07 14.49
CA ILE A 142 -1.71 7.85 15.22
C ILE A 142 -2.84 8.24 16.16
N ARG A 143 -4.07 7.83 15.84
CA ARG A 143 -5.23 8.08 16.71
C ARG A 143 -5.01 7.42 18.07
N THR A 144 -5.55 8.00 19.14
CA THR A 144 -5.45 7.44 20.50
C THR A 144 -6.14 6.08 20.63
N ASP A 145 -7.15 5.80 19.80
CA ASP A 145 -7.89 4.55 19.69
C ASP A 145 -7.35 3.62 18.58
N ALA A 146 -6.17 3.92 18.02
CA ALA A 146 -5.57 3.08 17.00
C ALA A 146 -5.27 1.66 17.50
N ARG A 147 -5.34 0.69 16.58
CA ARG A 147 -5.03 -0.72 16.81
C ARG A 147 -3.57 -0.87 17.24
N LYS A 148 -3.34 -1.19 18.52
CA LYS A 148 -2.00 -1.22 19.12
C LYS A 148 -1.09 -2.35 18.60
N ASP A 149 -1.67 -3.36 17.94
CA ASP A 149 -0.97 -4.50 17.37
C ASP A 149 -0.45 -4.26 15.94
N LEU A 150 -0.76 -3.11 15.35
CA LEU A 150 -0.29 -2.75 14.02
C LEU A 150 0.98 -1.89 14.07
N GLU A 151 1.85 -2.08 13.07
CA GLU A 151 3.05 -1.27 12.86
C GLU A 151 2.68 -0.01 12.06
N TYR A 152 2.79 1.17 12.68
CA TYR A 152 2.48 2.46 12.05
C TYR A 152 3.71 3.19 11.48
N SER A 153 4.90 2.63 11.67
CA SER A 153 6.13 3.18 11.11
C SER A 153 7.07 2.02 10.78
N TRP A 154 7.61 2.00 9.56
CA TRP A 154 8.49 0.92 9.11
C TRP A 154 9.57 1.45 8.18
N GLU A 155 10.74 0.80 8.23
CA GLU A 155 11.83 1.08 7.31
C GLU A 155 11.63 0.39 5.97
N VAL A 156 12.07 1.08 4.91
CA VAL A 156 12.13 0.53 3.56
C VAL A 156 13.52 -0.09 3.39
N GLY A 157 13.59 -1.42 3.49
CA GLY A 157 14.82 -2.16 3.25
C GLY A 157 15.20 -2.12 1.78
N CYS A 158 16.22 -1.32 1.44
CA CYS A 158 16.78 -1.23 0.09
C CYS A 158 18.05 -2.06 -0.12
N ASP A 159 18.43 -2.87 0.87
CA ASP A 159 19.55 -3.79 0.76
C ASP A 159 19.15 -4.95 -0.17
N ASP A 160 20.05 -5.29 -1.11
CA ASP A 160 19.88 -6.36 -2.09
C ASP A 160 20.15 -7.74 -1.49
#